data_AF-A0A7W1R1G7-F1
#
_entry.id   AF-A0A7W1R1G7-F1
#
_cell.length_a   1.000
_cell.length_b   1.000
_cell.length_c   1.000
_cell.angle_alpha   90.00
_cell.angle_beta   90.00
_cell.angle_gamma   90.00
#
_symmetry.space_group_name_H-M   'P 1'
#
loop_
_entity.id
_entity.type
_entity.pdbx_description
1 polymer ?
#
loop_
_entity_poly.entity_id
_entity_poly.type
_entity_poly.pdbx_seq_one_letter_code
_entity_poly.pdbx_strand_id
1 'polypeptide(L)'
;MPASCCTPPHALTTDESTAVVRSWLAQPGAVLIEPTQRHVDIWRGLLSASGGMGNLVNDAHLAALSIEYGADIVSFDADFGRWPGVRRHPPHASS
;
A
#
# COMPACT_ATOMS: atom_id res chain seq x y z
N MET A 1 36.17 -13.13 -17.44
CA MET A 1 35.27 -13.11 -16.28
C MET A 1 33.84 -13.06 -16.83
N PRO A 2 33.08 -14.17 -16.89
CA PRO A 2 31.71 -14.06 -17.33
C PRO A 2 30.88 -13.41 -16.22
N ALA A 3 30.12 -12.39 -16.60
CA ALA A 3 29.10 -11.79 -15.76
C ALA A 3 28.06 -12.86 -15.41
N SER A 4 27.88 -13.14 -14.12
CA SER A 4 26.72 -13.88 -13.62
C SER A 4 25.47 -13.03 -13.90
N CYS A 5 24.76 -13.36 -14.97
CA CYS A 5 23.43 -12.85 -15.22
C CYS A 5 22.52 -13.25 -14.05
N CYS A 6 21.94 -12.23 -13.42
CA CYS A 6 20.98 -12.24 -12.33
C CYS A 6 20.02 -13.43 -12.35
N THR A 7 20.17 -14.35 -11.39
CA THR A 7 19.08 -15.22 -11.00
C THR A 7 17.93 -14.35 -10.47
N PRO A 8 16.70 -14.42 -11.00
CA PRO A 8 15.58 -13.73 -10.39
C PRO A 8 15.41 -14.23 -8.95
N PRO A 9 15.06 -13.36 -7.99
CA PRO A 9 14.85 -13.80 -6.62
C PRO A 9 13.77 -14.89 -6.63
N HIS A 10 14.08 -16.06 -6.05
CA HIS A 10 13.09 -17.09 -5.84
C HIS A 10 11.98 -16.53 -4.94
N ALA A 11 10.72 -16.86 -5.23
CA ALA A 11 9.61 -16.43 -4.41
C ALA A 11 9.83 -16.92 -2.97
N LEU A 12 9.63 -16.05 -1.98
CA LEU A 12 9.74 -16.45 -0.57
C LEU A 12 8.72 -17.54 -0.27
N THR A 13 9.10 -18.47 0.59
CA THR A 13 8.15 -19.40 1.21
C THR A 13 7.15 -18.64 2.08
N THR A 14 6.03 -19.26 2.42
CA THR A 14 5.03 -18.67 3.32
C THR A 14 5.62 -18.27 4.68
N ASP A 15 6.53 -19.08 5.22
CA ASP A 15 7.16 -18.80 6.51
C ASP A 15 8.11 -17.60 6.40
N GLU A 16 8.92 -17.54 5.35
CA GLU A 16 9.83 -16.41 5.09
C GLU A 16 9.05 -15.09 4.87
N SER A 17 8.00 -15.11 4.05
CA SER A 17 7.19 -13.92 3.79
C SER A 17 6.46 -13.43 5.05
N THR A 18 5.94 -14.35 5.86
CA THR A 18 5.27 -14.01 7.13
C THR A 18 6.27 -13.44 8.14
N ALA A 19 7.49 -13.97 8.19
CA ALA A 19 8.54 -13.43 9.06
C ALA A 19 8.90 -11.98 8.70
N VAL A 20 8.96 -11.65 7.41
CA VAL A 20 9.16 -10.27 6.94
C VAL A 20 8.04 -9.36 7.41
N VAL A 21 6.76 -9.75 7.21
CA VAL A 21 5.61 -8.95 7.66
C VAL A 21 5.64 -8.73 9.18
N ARG A 22 5.98 -9.76 9.97
CA ARG A 22 6.13 -9.62 11.42
C ARG A 22 7.23 -8.64 11.80
N SER A 23 8.33 -8.60 11.06
CA SER A 23 9.43 -7.66 11.32
C SER A 23 9.02 -6.20 11.10
N TRP A 24 8.11 -5.94 10.14
CA TRP A 24 7.54 -4.60 9.93
C TRP A 24 6.61 -4.20 11.07
N LEU A 25 5.74 -5.12 11.50
CA LEU A 25 4.82 -4.88 12.62
C LEU A 25 5.54 -4.70 13.96
N ALA A 26 6.76 -5.23 14.10
CA ALA A 26 7.59 -5.06 15.29
C ALA A 26 8.32 -3.71 15.37
N GLN A 27 8.26 -2.87 14.32
CA GLN A 27 8.91 -1.56 14.36
C GLN A 27 8.23 -0.63 15.38
N PRO A 28 8.98 0.16 16.18
CA PRO A 28 8.41 1.01 17.23
C PRO A 28 7.35 2.02 16.75
N GLY A 29 7.42 2.43 15.49
CA GLY A 29 6.47 3.36 14.86
C GLY A 29 5.38 2.69 14.03
N ALA A 30 5.35 1.36 13.94
CA ALA A 30 4.32 0.65 13.20
C ALA A 30 3.06 0.51 14.05
N VAL A 31 1.92 0.88 13.47
CA VAL A 31 0.60 0.78 14.11
C VAL A 31 -0.33 0.04 13.18
N LEU A 32 -1.04 -0.96 13.71
CA LEU A 32 -2.14 -1.61 12.99
C LEU A 32 -3.38 -0.73 13.09
N ILE A 33 -3.90 -0.34 11.93
CA ILE A 33 -5.11 0.48 11.82
C ILE A 33 -6.27 -0.36 11.30
N GLU A 34 -7.47 -0.01 11.73
CA GLU A 34 -8.70 -0.71 11.36
C GLU A 34 -9.64 0.27 10.65
N PRO A 35 -10.43 -0.19 9.66
CA PRO A 35 -11.44 0.65 9.04
C PRO A 35 -12.38 1.30 10.06
N THR A 36 -12.67 2.60 9.89
CA THR A 36 -13.67 3.26 10.72
C THR A 36 -15.10 2.96 10.26
N GLN A 37 -16.11 3.41 11.01
CA GLN A 37 -17.51 3.31 10.60
C GLN A 37 -17.80 4.05 9.28
N ARG A 38 -16.95 5.01 8.88
CA ARG A 38 -17.10 5.79 7.64
C ARG A 38 -16.50 5.10 6.42
N HIS A 39 -15.85 3.95 6.61
CA HIS A 39 -14.96 3.37 5.59
C HIS A 39 -15.71 2.99 4.33
N VAL A 40 -16.85 2.32 4.48
CA VAL A 40 -17.63 1.84 3.33
C VAL A 40 -18.11 3.00 2.46
N ASP A 41 -18.50 4.12 3.07
CA ASP A 41 -18.97 5.30 2.33
C ASP A 41 -17.83 5.98 1.56
N ILE A 42 -16.68 6.16 2.21
CA ILE A 42 -15.48 6.73 1.57
C ILE A 42 -15.01 5.81 0.44
N TRP A 43 -14.84 4.52 0.75
CA TRP A 43 -14.37 3.51 -0.20
C TRP A 43 -15.28 3.40 -1.42
N ARG A 44 -16.61 3.38 -1.22
CA ARG A 44 -17.59 3.40 -2.32
C ARG A 44 -17.43 4.66 -3.18
N GLY A 45 -17.22 5.82 -2.57
CA GLY A 45 -16.94 7.07 -3.27
C GLY A 45 -15.71 6.97 -4.17
N LEU A 46 -14.61 6.42 -3.64
CA LEU A 46 -13.35 6.22 -4.39
C LEU A 46 -13.50 5.24 -5.55
N LEU A 47 -14.24 4.14 -5.35
CA LEU A 47 -14.54 3.18 -6.42
C LEU A 47 -15.38 3.80 -7.53
N SER A 48 -16.40 4.57 -7.15
CA SER A 48 -17.28 5.25 -8.11
C SER A 48 -16.51 6.27 -8.95
N ALA A 49 -15.54 6.98 -8.35
CA ALA A 49 -14.71 7.95 -9.04
C ALA A 49 -13.64 7.34 -9.96
N SER A 50 -13.24 6.08 -9.74
CA SER A 50 -12.14 5.44 -10.48
C SER A 50 -12.59 4.56 -11.64
N GLY A 51 -13.91 4.36 -11.82
CA GLY A 51 -14.50 3.75 -13.03
C GLY A 51 -14.16 2.28 -13.26
N GLY A 52 -13.58 1.56 -12.29
CA GLY A 52 -13.10 0.19 -12.50
C GLY A 52 -13.28 -0.74 -11.30
N MET A 53 -13.80 -1.94 -11.58
CA MET A 53 -13.79 -3.11 -10.71
C MET A 53 -12.60 -3.99 -11.11
N GLY A 54 -11.56 -4.06 -10.27
CA GLY A 54 -10.33 -4.81 -10.55
C GLY A 54 -9.26 -4.57 -9.49
N ASN A 55 -8.00 -4.44 -9.91
CA ASN A 55 -6.85 -4.18 -9.02
C ASN A 55 -7.05 -2.98 -8.06
N LEU A 56 -7.88 -2.03 -8.49
CA LEU A 56 -8.19 -0.81 -7.76
C LEU A 56 -9.05 -1.01 -6.50
N VAL A 57 -9.68 -2.17 -6.34
CA VAL A 57 -10.54 -2.45 -5.18
C VAL A 57 -9.69 -2.48 -3.89
N ASN A 58 -8.53 -3.12 -3.95
CA ASN A 58 -7.59 -3.20 -2.85
C ASN A 58 -6.89 -1.85 -2.62
N ASP A 59 -6.44 -1.19 -3.68
CA ASP A 59 -5.78 0.12 -3.57
C ASP A 59 -6.75 1.19 -3.05
N ALA A 60 -8.03 1.13 -3.44
CA ALA A 60 -9.06 2.01 -2.90
C ALA A 60 -9.26 1.79 -1.39
N HIS A 61 -9.07 0.57 -0.89
CA HIS A 61 -9.17 0.28 0.54
C HIS A 61 -8.06 0.99 1.31
N LEU A 62 -6.81 0.94 0.81
CA LEU A 62 -5.68 1.68 1.39
C LEU A 62 -5.86 3.19 1.28
N ALA A 63 -6.39 3.67 0.15
CA ALA A 63 -6.74 5.07 -0.04
C ALA A 63 -7.79 5.55 0.96
N ALA A 64 -8.83 4.76 1.21
CA ALA A 64 -9.85 5.09 2.21
C ALA A 64 -9.24 5.20 3.61
N LEU A 65 -8.43 4.23 4.04
CA LEU A 65 -7.73 4.30 5.33
C LEU A 65 -6.87 5.56 5.44
N SER A 66 -6.15 5.94 4.38
CA SER A 66 -5.35 7.17 4.40
C SER A 66 -6.20 8.43 4.62
N ILE A 67 -7.40 8.49 4.03
CA ILE A 67 -8.32 9.62 4.19
C ILE A 67 -8.92 9.62 5.61
N GLU A 68 -9.32 8.45 6.12
CA GLU A 68 -9.92 8.32 7.45
C GLU A 68 -8.99 8.78 8.57
N TYR A 69 -7.74 8.35 8.50
CA TYR A 69 -6.72 8.66 9.49
C TYR A 69 -5.97 9.96 9.19
N GLY A 70 -6.28 10.63 8.08
CA GLY A 70 -5.55 11.81 7.61
C GLY A 70 -4.07 11.53 7.35
N ALA A 71 -3.72 10.31 6.95
CA ALA A 71 -2.37 9.85 6.68
C ALA A 71 -1.94 10.07 5.23
N ASP A 72 -0.63 9.99 4.98
CA ASP A 72 -0.04 10.06 3.66
C ASP A 72 0.33 8.67 3.15
N ILE A 73 0.11 8.39 1.86
CA ILE A 73 0.54 7.14 1.22
C ILE A 73 1.93 7.33 0.63
N VAL A 74 2.90 6.59 1.15
CA VAL A 74 4.24 6.49 0.56
C VAL A 74 4.31 5.24 -0.31
N SER A 75 4.27 5.40 -1.63
CA SER A 75 4.26 4.27 -2.57
C SER A 75 4.93 4.62 -3.90
N PHE A 76 5.57 3.63 -4.52
CA PHE A 76 6.03 3.74 -5.91
C PHE A 76 4.88 3.74 -6.91
N ASP A 77 3.72 3.23 -6.51
CA ASP A 77 2.55 3.23 -7.37
C ASP A 77 1.97 4.65 -7.51
N ALA A 78 1.93 5.13 -8.75
CA ALA A 78 1.40 6.45 -9.09
C ALA A 78 -0.15 6.47 -9.08
N ASP A 79 -0.76 5.29 -9.10
CA ASP A 79 -2.19 5.09 -9.22
C ASP A 79 -2.98 5.70 -8.05
N PHE A 80 -2.39 5.82 -6.87
CA PHE A 80 -3.00 6.51 -5.72
C PHE A 80 -3.26 8.00 -5.99
N GLY A 81 -2.50 8.62 -6.90
CA GLY A 81 -2.69 10.03 -7.27
C GLY A 81 -3.99 10.31 -8.02
N ARG A 82 -4.72 9.27 -8.45
CA ARG A 82 -6.01 9.43 -9.14
C ARG A 82 -7.14 9.87 -8.22
N TRP A 83 -7.03 9.59 -6.91
CA TRP A 83 -8.12 9.79 -5.97
C TRP A 83 -8.05 11.14 -5.28
N PRO A 84 -9.09 11.99 -5.42
CA PRO A 84 -9.11 13.26 -4.71
C PRO A 84 -9.15 13.02 -3.19
N GLY A 85 -8.33 13.77 -2.45
CA GLY A 85 -8.20 13.65 -1.00
C GLY A 85 -7.11 12.71 -0.51
N VAL A 86 -6.53 11.88 -1.39
CA VAL A 86 -5.36 11.05 -1.08
C VAL A 86 -4.09 11.88 -1.26
N ARG A 87 -3.27 11.98 -0.22
CA ARG A 87 -1.93 12.58 -0.32
C ARG A 87 -0.92 11.46 -0.54
N ARG A 88 -0.25 11.48 -1.69
CA ARG A 88 0.74 10.47 -2.08
C ARG A 88 2.12 11.07 -2.22
N HIS A 89 3.12 10.35 -1.72
CA HIS A 89 4.53 10.67 -1.90
C HIS A 89 5.28 9.47 -2.47
N PRO A 90 6.22 9.68 -3.41
CA PRO A 90 7.19 8.65 -3.72
C PRO A 90 8.07 8.42 -2.48
N PRO A 91 8.50 7.18 -2.21
CA PRO A 91 9.50 6.94 -1.18
C PRO A 91 10.77 7.71 -1.53
N HIS A 92 11.31 8.42 -0.54
CA HIS A 92 12.60 9.06 -0.66
C HIS A 92 13.68 8.03 -0.33
N ALA A 93 14.75 7.99 -1.13
CA ALA A 93 15.93 7.22 -0.75
C ALA A 93 16.57 7.93 0.45
N SER A 94 16.63 7.25 1.59
CA SER A 94 17.52 7.67 2.68
C SER A 94 18.96 7.62 2.16
N SER A 95 19.66 8.77 2.19
CA SER A 95 21.10 8.84 1.91
C SER A 95 21.93 8.21 3.01
#